data_AF-B8BME6-F1
#
_entry.id   AF-B8BME6-F1
#
_cell.length_a   1.000
_cell.length_b   1.000
_cell.length_c   1.000
_cell.angle_alpha   90.00
_cell.angle_beta   90.00
_cell.angle_gamma   90.00
#
_symmetry.space_group_name_H-M   'P 1'
#
loop_
_entity.id
_entity.type
_entity.pdbx_description
1 polymer ?
#
loop_
_entity_poly.entity_id
_entity_poly.type
_entity_poly.pdbx_seq_one_letter_code
_entity_poly.pdbx_strand_id
1 'polypeptide(L)'
;MGGPVQYRWMYPGERDQKDLKSKVKNRARVEASIAEAYILDEISNFTTIYFADQVYTVHNPVARYNVIVESRECSLSLFSIKGDSTSRGVTRHLTEVEWEAAMLYVLTNLPEVDDYIGKFLHEEWSRRGEPTRQQKENLLRNGARNGRPNFVTWFYQQVMKQYK
;
A
#
# COMPACT_ATOMS: atom_id res chain seq x y z
N MET A 1 22.06 -12.06 8.14
CA MET A 1 23.16 -12.71 8.90
C MET A 1 22.79 -14.17 9.09
N GLY A 2 23.40 -15.10 8.35
CA GLY A 2 23.18 -16.53 8.52
C GLY A 2 24.28 -17.10 9.39
N GLY A 3 23.93 -17.60 10.57
CA GLY A 3 24.82 -18.03 11.66
C GLY A 3 25.89 -19.08 11.32
N PRO A 4 26.50 -19.71 12.34
CA PRO A 4 27.71 -20.52 12.18
C PRO A 4 27.59 -21.61 11.11
N VAL A 5 28.64 -21.79 10.30
CA VAL A 5 28.69 -22.71 9.13
C VAL A 5 28.23 -24.12 9.47
N GLN A 6 28.52 -24.59 10.70
CA GLN A 6 28.16 -25.93 11.17
C GLN A 6 26.64 -26.20 11.15
N TYR A 7 25.80 -25.20 11.43
CA TYR A 7 24.34 -25.36 11.40
C TYR A 7 23.76 -25.39 9.98
N ARG A 8 24.52 -24.95 8.97
CA ARG A 8 24.06 -24.98 7.57
C ARG A 8 24.10 -26.39 6.96
N TRP A 9 24.97 -27.27 7.44
CA TRP A 9 25.09 -28.65 6.95
C TRP A 9 23.96 -29.55 7.44
N MET A 10 23.41 -29.26 8.62
CA MET A 10 22.26 -29.98 9.16
C MET A 10 20.93 -29.52 8.55
N TYR A 11 20.87 -28.26 8.11
CA TYR A 11 19.65 -27.63 7.64
C TYR A 11 18.92 -28.37 6.49
N PRO A 12 19.59 -28.91 5.46
CA PRO A 12 18.91 -29.73 4.44
C PRO A 12 18.18 -30.93 5.04
N GLY A 13 18.86 -31.72 5.89
CA GLY A 13 18.25 -32.88 6.54
C GLY A 13 17.09 -32.52 7.47
N GLU A 14 17.21 -31.42 8.22
CA GLU A 14 16.12 -30.91 9.07
C GLU A 14 14.90 -30.49 8.24
N ARG A 15 15.11 -29.85 7.09
CA ARG A 15 14.03 -29.47 6.18
C ARG A 15 13.32 -30.67 5.59
N ASP A 16 14.07 -31.67 5.14
CA ASP A 16 13.50 -32.89 4.56
C ASP A 16 12.70 -33.65 5.62
N GLN A 17 13.22 -33.75 6.85
CA GLN A 17 12.49 -34.38 7.95
C GLN A 17 11.21 -33.62 8.30
N LYS A 18 11.23 -32.28 8.26
CA LYS A 18 10.04 -31.46 8.48
C LYS A 18 8.98 -31.70 7.41
N ASP A 19 9.39 -31.79 6.14
CA ASP A 19 8.49 -32.07 5.02
C ASP A 19 7.85 -33.45 5.15
N LEU A 20 8.66 -34.49 5.38
CA LEU A 20 8.19 -35.87 5.59
C LEU A 20 7.22 -35.96 6.77
N LYS A 21 7.52 -35.31 7.89
CA LYS A 21 6.61 -35.26 9.06
C LYS A 21 5.28 -34.58 8.72
N SER A 22 5.27 -33.60 7.82
CA SER A 22 4.04 -32.92 7.40
C SER A 22 3.14 -33.79 6.51
N LYS A 23 3.75 -34.72 5.75
CA LYS A 23 3.07 -35.70 4.88
C LYS A 23 2.45 -36.86 5.67
N VAL A 24 2.84 -37.09 6.93
CA VAL A 24 2.22 -38.11 7.81
C VAL A 24 0.88 -37.61 8.38
N LYS A 25 -0.23 -37.99 7.73
CA LYS A 25 -1.60 -37.76 8.23
C LYS A 25 -2.07 -38.87 9.16
N ASN A 26 -1.67 -40.12 8.89
CA ASN A 26 -1.99 -41.28 9.73
C ASN A 26 -0.73 -41.84 10.40
N ARG A 27 -0.59 -41.60 11.72
CA ARG A 27 0.56 -42.09 12.50
C ARG A 27 0.56 -43.59 12.74
N ALA A 28 -0.58 -44.28 12.59
CA ALA A 28 -0.65 -45.73 12.71
C ALA A 28 -0.12 -46.45 11.46
N ARG A 29 -0.03 -45.74 10.31
CA ARG A 29 0.48 -46.26 9.04
C ARG A 29 1.32 -45.20 8.34
N VAL A 30 2.48 -44.90 8.92
CA VAL A 30 3.34 -43.79 8.52
C VAL A 30 3.79 -43.93 7.06
N GLU A 31 4.28 -45.09 6.65
CA GLU A 31 4.78 -45.34 5.28
C GLU A 31 3.68 -45.17 4.23
N ALA A 32 2.51 -45.80 4.46
CA ALA A 32 1.37 -45.69 3.57
C ALA A 32 0.87 -44.24 3.46
N SER A 33 0.83 -43.52 4.59
CA SER A 33 0.42 -42.11 4.60
C SER A 33 1.39 -41.21 3.83
N ILE A 34 2.69 -41.49 3.86
CA ILE A 34 3.68 -40.72 3.10
C ILE A 34 3.55 -41.04 1.60
N ALA A 35 3.43 -42.31 1.23
CA ALA A 35 3.25 -42.72 -0.16
C ALA A 35 2.00 -42.08 -0.79
N GLU A 36 0.87 -42.09 -0.08
CA GLU A 36 -0.37 -41.43 -0.51
C GLU A 36 -0.17 -39.92 -0.70
N ALA A 37 0.52 -39.25 0.23
CA ALA A 37 0.80 -37.82 0.11
C ALA A 37 1.67 -37.48 -1.09
N TYR A 38 2.63 -38.35 -1.47
CA TYR A 38 3.43 -38.16 -2.70
C TYR A 38 2.60 -38.34 -3.96
N ILE A 39 1.73 -39.35 -4.02
CA ILE A 39 0.82 -39.57 -5.16
C ILE A 39 -0.07 -38.32 -5.36
N LEU A 40 -0.62 -37.76 -4.29
CA LEU A 40 -1.44 -36.55 -4.37
C LEU A 40 -0.65 -35.33 -4.84
N ASP A 41 0.60 -35.18 -4.38
CA ASP A 41 1.50 -34.10 -4.80
C ASP A 41 1.81 -34.21 -6.30
N GLU A 42 2.12 -35.42 -6.78
CA GLU A 42 2.36 -35.69 -8.21
C GLU A 42 1.13 -35.42 -9.07
N ILE A 43 -0.06 -35.88 -8.65
CA ILE A 43 -1.33 -35.61 -9.36
C ILE A 43 -1.61 -34.11 -9.39
N SER A 44 -1.44 -33.42 -8.26
CA SER A 44 -1.61 -31.97 -8.19
C SER A 44 -0.66 -31.28 -9.16
N ASN A 45 0.64 -31.59 -9.12
CA ASN A 45 1.64 -30.97 -10.01
C ASN A 45 1.35 -31.28 -11.47
N PHE A 46 0.96 -32.51 -11.81
CA PHE A 46 0.59 -32.88 -13.18
C PHE A 46 -0.66 -32.14 -13.69
N THR A 47 -1.71 -32.07 -12.86
CA THR A 47 -2.96 -31.40 -13.24
C THR A 47 -2.80 -29.89 -13.43
N THR A 48 -1.80 -29.27 -12.79
CA THR A 48 -1.56 -27.83 -12.90
C THR A 48 -1.23 -27.36 -14.32
N ILE A 49 -0.70 -28.24 -15.16
CA ILE A 49 -0.39 -27.96 -16.57
C ILE A 49 -1.67 -27.66 -17.37
N TYR A 50 -2.82 -28.17 -16.92
CA TYR A 50 -4.11 -28.01 -17.60
C TYR A 50 -4.96 -26.87 -17.01
N PHE A 51 -4.52 -26.22 -15.93
CA PHE A 51 -5.24 -25.08 -15.37
C PHE A 51 -4.91 -23.79 -16.12
N ALA A 52 -5.87 -22.87 -16.16
CA ALA A 52 -5.65 -21.53 -16.70
C ALA A 52 -4.72 -20.72 -15.80
N ASP A 53 -3.97 -19.77 -16.36
CA ASP A 53 -2.98 -18.93 -15.65
C ASP A 53 -3.55 -18.12 -14.46
N GLN A 54 -4.87 -17.95 -14.41
CA GLN A 54 -5.58 -17.29 -13.31
C GLN A 54 -5.82 -18.20 -12.10
N VAL A 55 -5.62 -19.52 -12.25
CA VAL A 55 -5.76 -20.50 -11.17
C VAL A 55 -4.46 -20.57 -10.39
N TYR A 56 -4.55 -20.37 -9.07
CA TYR A 56 -3.40 -20.40 -8.20
C TYR A 56 -2.92 -21.83 -7.95
N THR A 57 -1.62 -22.05 -8.14
CA THR A 57 -0.98 -23.35 -7.95
C THR A 57 0.37 -23.20 -7.27
N VAL A 58 1.03 -24.31 -6.95
CA VAL A 58 2.40 -24.29 -6.41
C VAL A 58 3.38 -23.67 -7.42
N HIS A 59 3.13 -23.87 -8.73
CA HIS A 59 3.95 -23.33 -9.81
C HIS A 59 3.53 -21.92 -10.26
N ASN A 60 2.30 -21.50 -9.92
CA ASN A 60 1.75 -20.17 -10.12
C ASN A 60 1.27 -19.58 -8.78
N PRO A 61 2.18 -19.24 -7.86
CA PRO A 61 1.79 -18.69 -6.57
C PRO A 61 1.25 -17.27 -6.75
N VAL A 62 0.21 -16.93 -5.99
CA VAL A 62 -0.25 -15.54 -5.85
C VAL A 62 0.95 -14.69 -5.44
N ALA A 63 1.15 -13.56 -6.12
CA ALA A 63 2.12 -12.57 -5.68
C ALA A 63 1.83 -12.21 -4.21
N ARG A 64 2.81 -12.44 -3.33
CA ARG A 64 2.67 -12.20 -1.87
C ARG A 64 2.53 -10.71 -1.53
N TYR A 65 2.61 -9.84 -2.52
CA TYR A 65 2.44 -8.40 -2.43
C TYR A 65 1.26 -7.99 -3.31
N ASN A 66 0.23 -7.39 -2.69
CA ASN A 66 -0.79 -6.51 -3.27
C ASN A 66 -1.18 -6.71 -4.76
N VAL A 67 -1.78 -7.85 -5.14
CA VAL A 67 -2.30 -8.03 -6.52
C VAL A 67 -3.83 -8.09 -6.62
N ILE A 68 -4.58 -7.77 -5.56
CA ILE A 68 -6.01 -7.51 -5.71
C ILE A 68 -6.33 -6.13 -5.12
N VAL A 69 -5.97 -5.10 -5.88
CA VAL A 69 -6.58 -3.78 -5.71
C VAL A 69 -7.98 -3.89 -6.32
N GLU A 70 -8.96 -4.24 -5.49
CA GLU A 70 -10.34 -3.89 -5.82
C GLU A 70 -10.36 -2.37 -5.97
N SER A 71 -10.45 -1.89 -7.22
CA SER A 71 -10.69 -0.48 -7.52
C SER A 71 -11.95 -0.08 -6.77
N ARG A 72 -11.86 0.92 -5.90
CA ARG A 72 -13.07 1.54 -5.35
C ARG A 72 -13.79 2.27 -6.48
N GLU A 73 -15.11 2.36 -6.39
CA GLU A 73 -15.90 3.36 -7.11
C GLU A 73 -15.63 4.75 -6.48
N CYS A 74 -14.39 5.22 -6.53
CA CYS A 74 -14.07 6.59 -6.14
C CYS A 74 -13.71 7.38 -7.40
N SER A 75 -14.41 8.50 -7.62
CA SER A 75 -14.14 9.38 -8.75
C SER A 75 -12.80 10.11 -8.64
N LEU A 76 -12.22 10.16 -7.43
CA LEU A 76 -10.95 10.85 -7.17
C LEU A 76 -9.77 9.90 -7.40
N SER A 77 -8.84 10.35 -8.25
CA SER A 77 -7.67 9.57 -8.66
C SER A 77 -6.82 9.05 -7.49
N LEU A 78 -6.60 9.87 -6.45
CA LEU A 78 -5.81 9.51 -5.27
C LEU A 78 -6.42 8.35 -4.46
N PHE A 79 -7.74 8.16 -4.53
CA PHE A 79 -8.48 7.16 -3.73
C PHE A 79 -9.00 5.99 -4.56
N SER A 80 -8.68 5.95 -5.86
CA SER A 80 -9.04 4.84 -6.75
C SER A 80 -8.35 3.53 -6.32
N ILE A 81 -7.14 3.61 -5.75
CA ILE A 81 -6.34 2.47 -5.33
C ILE A 81 -6.54 2.20 -3.83
N LYS A 82 -6.96 0.98 -3.48
CA LYS A 82 -6.95 0.48 -2.11
C LYS A 82 -5.53 0.02 -1.74
N GLY A 83 -4.89 0.74 -0.82
CA GLY A 83 -3.67 0.27 -0.16
C GLY A 83 -3.98 -0.84 0.86
N ASP A 84 -3.04 -1.77 1.04
CA ASP A 84 -3.13 -2.80 2.08
C ASP A 84 -2.24 -2.43 3.28
N SER A 85 -2.73 -2.68 4.49
CA SER A 85 -1.97 -2.37 5.71
C SER A 85 -1.05 -3.53 6.04
N THR A 86 0.27 -3.30 6.05
CA THR A 86 1.26 -4.33 6.39
C THR A 86 1.31 -4.69 7.88
N SER A 87 0.64 -3.90 8.74
CA SER A 87 0.70 -4.06 10.19
C SER A 87 -0.62 -3.68 10.87
N ARG A 88 -0.75 -4.06 12.15
CA ARG A 88 -1.88 -3.68 12.99
C ARG A 88 -1.92 -2.16 13.15
N GLY A 89 -2.99 -1.53 12.67
CA GLY A 89 -3.20 -0.08 12.84
C GLY A 89 -3.33 0.30 14.31
N VAL A 90 -2.71 1.41 14.70
CA VAL A 90 -2.90 2.06 16.01
C VAL A 90 -3.73 3.32 15.80
N THR A 91 -4.84 3.44 16.52
CA THR A 91 -5.64 4.66 16.51
C THR A 91 -4.89 5.74 17.29
N ARG A 92 -4.67 6.90 16.65
CA ARG A 92 -4.11 8.09 17.29
C ARG A 92 -4.85 9.32 16.80
N HIS A 93 -5.01 10.30 17.69
CA HIS A 93 -5.49 11.62 17.28
C HIS A 93 -4.33 12.38 16.62
N LEU A 94 -4.60 12.99 15.46
CA LEU A 94 -3.65 13.87 14.81
C LEU A 94 -3.67 15.22 15.52
N THR A 95 -2.49 15.79 15.75
CA THR A 95 -2.37 17.19 16.16
C THR A 95 -2.83 18.12 15.02
N GLU A 96 -3.17 19.36 15.34
CA GLU A 96 -3.61 20.35 14.33
C GLU A 96 -2.57 20.51 13.22
N VAL A 97 -1.28 20.57 13.57
CA VAL A 97 -0.17 20.67 12.62
C VAL A 97 -0.06 19.44 11.71
N GLU A 98 -0.25 18.24 12.27
CA GLU A 98 -0.26 17.00 11.47
C GLU A 98 -1.49 16.92 10.57
N TRP A 99 -2.64 17.36 11.07
CA TRP A 99 -3.88 17.43 10.32
C TRP A 99 -3.75 18.36 9.12
N GLU A 100 -3.23 19.57 9.32
CA GLU A 100 -2.97 20.53 8.25
C GLU A 100 -1.98 19.99 7.22
N ALA A 101 -0.89 19.36 7.67
CA ALA A 101 0.10 18.76 6.78
C ALA A 101 -0.50 17.60 5.96
N ALA A 102 -1.31 16.74 6.59
CA ALA A 102 -1.99 15.64 5.91
C ALA A 102 -3.02 16.15 4.89
N MET A 103 -3.80 17.17 5.27
CA MET A 103 -4.79 17.77 4.38
C MET A 103 -4.13 18.46 3.18
N LEU A 104 -3.06 19.21 3.42
CA LEU A 104 -2.28 19.83 2.35
C LEU A 104 -1.73 18.77 1.40
N TYR A 105 -1.17 17.68 1.93
CA TYR A 105 -0.70 16.57 1.12
C TYR A 105 -1.82 16.01 0.23
N VAL A 106 -2.98 15.68 0.80
CA VAL A 106 -4.12 15.16 0.02
C VAL A 106 -4.53 16.13 -1.08
N LEU A 107 -4.72 17.41 -0.77
CA LEU A 107 -5.15 18.41 -1.74
C LEU A 107 -4.12 18.64 -2.85
N THR A 108 -2.82 18.65 -2.55
CA THR A 108 -1.77 18.86 -3.54
C THR A 108 -1.53 17.68 -4.47
N ASN A 109 -1.99 16.47 -4.12
CA ASN A 109 -1.86 15.28 -4.96
C ASN A 109 -3.14 15.00 -5.77
N LEU A 110 -4.19 15.80 -5.61
CA LEU A 110 -5.43 15.67 -6.37
C LEU A 110 -5.37 16.60 -7.60
N PRO A 111 -5.35 16.06 -8.84
CA PRO A 111 -5.32 16.88 -10.04
C PRO A 111 -6.55 17.80 -10.16
N GLU A 112 -7.68 17.42 -9.55
CA GLU A 112 -8.90 18.21 -9.52
C GLU A 112 -8.74 19.52 -8.71
N VAL A 113 -7.71 19.61 -7.87
CA VAL A 113 -7.44 20.77 -7.01
C VAL A 113 -6.42 21.73 -7.63
N ASP A 114 -5.72 21.33 -8.70
CA ASP A 114 -4.69 22.14 -9.36
C ASP A 114 -5.19 23.52 -9.81
N ASP A 115 -6.43 23.59 -10.32
CA ASP A 115 -7.08 24.84 -10.70
C ASP A 115 -7.24 25.80 -9.51
N TYR A 116 -7.53 25.27 -8.32
CA TYR A 116 -7.67 26.06 -7.10
C TYR A 116 -6.33 26.50 -6.55
N ILE A 117 -5.30 25.66 -6.67
CA ILE A 117 -3.91 26.05 -6.35
C ILE A 117 -3.51 27.24 -7.22
N GLY A 118 -3.80 27.19 -8.52
CA GLY A 118 -3.55 28.31 -9.44
C GLY A 118 -4.24 29.61 -9.01
N LYS A 119 -5.54 29.54 -8.66
CA LYS A 119 -6.31 30.69 -8.16
C LYS A 119 -5.73 31.27 -6.87
N PHE A 120 -5.42 30.42 -5.90
CA PHE A 120 -4.80 30.84 -4.65
C PHE A 120 -3.46 31.53 -4.88
N LEU A 121 -2.60 30.95 -5.72
CA LEU A 121 -1.31 31.56 -6.05
C LEU A 121 -1.52 32.92 -6.72
N HIS A 122 -2.48 33.07 -7.62
CA HIS A 122 -2.76 34.35 -8.26
C HIS A 122 -3.28 35.42 -7.27
N GLU A 123 -4.13 35.04 -6.31
CA GLU A 123 -4.67 35.96 -5.29
C GLU A 123 -3.64 36.37 -4.23
N GLU A 124 -2.86 35.41 -3.74
CA GLU A 124 -2.00 35.61 -2.57
C GLU A 124 -0.55 35.93 -2.91
N TRP A 125 -0.10 35.66 -4.14
CA TRP A 125 1.23 36.03 -4.59
C TRP A 125 1.31 37.51 -4.99
N SER A 126 1.75 38.36 -4.06
CA SER A 126 1.88 39.80 -4.30
C SER A 126 3.25 40.24 -4.85
N ARG A 127 4.19 39.30 -5.12
CA ARG A 127 5.54 39.63 -5.60
C ARG A 127 5.60 39.64 -7.13
N ARG A 128 6.56 40.39 -7.70
CA ARG A 128 6.79 40.40 -9.16
C ARG A 128 7.43 39.08 -9.61
N GLY A 129 6.96 38.55 -10.75
CA GLY A 129 7.46 37.32 -11.37
C GLY A 129 6.80 36.04 -10.86
N GLU A 130 7.08 34.91 -11.50
CA GLU A 130 6.54 33.62 -11.06
C GLU A 130 7.23 33.13 -9.78
N PRO A 131 6.47 32.61 -8.79
CA PRO A 131 7.07 32.07 -7.58
C PRO A 131 7.89 30.81 -7.87
N THR A 132 9.07 30.72 -7.27
CA THR A 132 9.88 29.50 -7.29
C THR A 132 9.15 28.37 -6.57
N ARG A 133 9.46 27.09 -6.87
CA ARG A 133 8.85 25.92 -6.22
C ARG A 133 8.83 26.03 -4.68
N GLN A 134 9.96 26.34 -4.06
CA GLN A 134 10.05 26.51 -2.60
C GLN A 134 9.16 27.64 -2.06
N GLN A 135 8.99 28.72 -2.85
CA GLN A 135 8.14 29.84 -2.47
C GLN A 135 6.67 29.46 -2.57
N LYS A 136 6.28 28.71 -3.61
CA LYS A 136 4.94 28.12 -3.73
C LYS A 136 4.63 27.21 -2.55
N GLU A 137 5.51 26.27 -2.24
CA GLU A 137 5.34 25.33 -1.11
C GLU A 137 5.21 26.07 0.24
N ASN A 138 6.04 27.09 0.47
CA ASN A 138 5.95 27.91 1.68
C ASN A 138 4.64 28.70 1.75
N LEU A 139 4.19 29.26 0.63
CA LEU A 139 2.93 30.00 0.56
C LEU A 139 1.72 29.10 0.81
N LEU A 140 1.72 27.89 0.25
CA LEU A 140 0.65 26.92 0.46
C LEU A 140 0.56 26.49 1.93
N ARG A 141 1.71 26.27 2.57
CA ARG A 141 1.79 25.77 3.95
C ARG A 141 1.55 26.85 5.00
N ASN A 142 2.14 28.02 4.84
CA ASN A 142 2.17 29.07 5.86
C ASN A 142 1.36 30.33 5.49
N GLY A 143 0.80 30.40 4.29
CA GLY A 143 0.10 31.59 3.78
C GLY A 143 1.05 32.77 3.47
N ALA A 144 0.49 33.88 3.00
CA ALA A 144 1.25 35.06 2.56
C ALA A 144 1.82 35.93 3.70
N ARG A 145 1.90 35.40 4.93
CA ARG A 145 2.20 36.13 6.19
C ARG A 145 1.14 37.23 6.48
N ASN A 146 1.24 37.91 7.62
CA ASN A 146 0.31 38.97 8.05
C ASN A 146 -1.16 38.53 8.26
N GLY A 147 -1.38 37.34 8.83
CA GLY A 147 -2.72 36.86 9.18
C GLY A 147 -3.57 36.39 8.00
N ARG A 148 -2.99 36.29 6.80
CA ARG A 148 -3.65 35.68 5.64
C ARG A 148 -3.72 34.16 5.77
N PRO A 149 -4.80 33.52 5.29
CA PRO A 149 -5.01 32.08 5.45
C PRO A 149 -3.96 31.26 4.70
N ASN A 150 -3.71 30.04 5.17
CA ASN A 150 -2.98 29.03 4.40
C ASN A 150 -3.88 28.45 3.30
N PHE A 151 -3.33 27.65 2.39
CA PHE A 151 -4.11 27.12 1.26
C PHE A 151 -5.31 26.29 1.73
N VAL A 152 -5.14 25.49 2.79
CA VAL A 152 -6.21 24.64 3.34
C VAL A 152 -7.36 25.49 3.87
N THR A 153 -7.07 26.54 4.63
CA THR A 153 -8.11 27.45 5.17
C THR A 153 -8.78 28.24 4.06
N TRP A 154 -8.01 28.77 3.10
CA TRP A 154 -8.56 29.50 1.96
C TRP A 154 -9.46 28.59 1.12
N PHE A 155 -9.02 27.37 0.82
CA PHE A 155 -9.77 26.40 0.03
C PHE A 155 -11.10 26.04 0.71
N TYR A 156 -11.08 25.80 2.03
CA TYR A 156 -12.30 25.58 2.81
C TYR A 156 -13.28 26.75 2.69
N GLN A 157 -12.80 27.99 2.79
CA GLN A 157 -13.65 29.17 2.64
C GLN A 157 -14.23 29.29 1.22
N GLN A 158 -13.46 28.96 0.19
CA GLN A 158 -13.95 29.00 -1.19
C GLN A 158 -15.02 27.95 -1.47
N VAL A 159 -14.84 26.72 -0.98
CA VAL A 159 -15.86 25.67 -1.11
C VAL A 159 -17.14 26.09 -0.38
N MET A 160 -17.03 26.58 0.86
CA MET A 160 -18.19 27.03 1.63
C MET A 160 -18.96 28.20 1.00
N LYS A 161 -18.31 29.02 0.14
CA LYS A 161 -18.98 30.07 -0.63
C LYS A 161 -19.87 29.51 -1.76
N GLN A 162 -19.54 28.36 -2.33
CA GLN A 162 -20.30 27.77 -3.43
C GLN A 162 -21.61 27.07 -2.99
N TYR A 163 -21.75 26.78 -1.70
CA TYR A 163 -22.94 26.13 -1.12
C TYR A 163 -23.95 27.11 -0.51
N LYS A 164 -23.75 28.42 -0.66
CA LYS A 164 -24.71 29.47 -0.27
C LYS A 164 -25.36 30.06 -1.51
#